data_AF-A0A933W000-F1
#
_entry.id   AF-A0A933W000-F1
#
_cell.length_a   1.000
_cell.length_b   1.000
_cell.length_c   1.000
_cell.angle_alpha   90.00
_cell.angle_beta   90.00
_cell.angle_gamma   90.00
#
_symmetry.space_group_name_H-M   'P 1'
#
loop_
_entity.id
_entity.type
_entity.pdbx_description
1 polymer ?
#
loop_
_entity_poly.entity_id
_entity_poly.type
_entity_poly.pdbx_seq_one_letter_code
_entity_poly.pdbx_strand_id
1 'polypeptide(L)'
;MLATMFENGAEEIGQHLLTAVRRGDSAAMKIALDRLFPVRRGAPVMIPDFPRINSVDDVPKAHAAIIAAVADGVLSPDEVKPISDLLQNFVNAVDTLELKTRLDEIEHQIAESKRHGTR
;
A
#
# COMPACT_ATOMS: atom_id res chain seq x y z
N MET A 1 -27.04 25.84 0.38
CA MET A 1 -26.26 27.06 0.65
C MET A 1 -24.76 26.77 0.67
N LEU A 2 -24.25 25.83 1.48
CA LEU A 2 -22.82 25.49 1.47
C LEU A 2 -22.35 24.81 0.16
N ALA A 3 -23.08 23.81 -0.35
CA ALA A 3 -22.71 23.12 -1.60
C ALA A 3 -22.61 24.07 -2.81
N THR A 4 -23.58 24.98 -2.95
CA THR A 4 -23.62 26.00 -4.01
C THR A 4 -22.48 27.03 -3.91
N MET A 5 -21.98 27.32 -2.69
CA MET A 5 -20.81 28.19 -2.52
C MET A 5 -19.52 27.51 -2.96
N PHE A 6 -19.39 26.20 -2.72
CA PHE A 6 -18.24 25.42 -3.17
C PHE A 6 -18.23 25.22 -4.69
N GLU A 7 -19.39 25.01 -5.32
CA GLU A 7 -19.50 24.87 -6.77
C GLU A 7 -19.12 26.17 -7.49
N ASN A 8 -19.72 27.30 -7.11
CA ASN A 8 -19.40 28.60 -7.72
C ASN A 8 -17.96 29.03 -7.45
N GLY A 9 -17.47 28.80 -6.23
CA GLY A 9 -16.08 29.11 -5.87
C GLY A 9 -15.06 28.30 -6.67
N ALA A 10 -15.38 27.05 -7.03
CA ALA A 10 -14.49 26.22 -7.84
C ALA A 10 -14.34 26.76 -9.27
N GLU A 11 -15.43 27.21 -9.88
CA GLU A 11 -15.41 27.80 -11.23
C GLU A 11 -14.62 29.13 -11.24
N GLU A 12 -14.86 30.02 -10.28
CA GLU A 12 -14.13 31.29 -10.16
C GLU A 12 -12.62 31.07 -9.97
N ILE A 13 -12.23 30.15 -9.08
CA ILE A 13 -10.82 29.78 -8.88
C ILE A 13 -10.19 29.26 -10.18
N GLY A 14 -10.92 28.43 -10.94
CA GLY A 14 -10.47 27.91 -12.23
C GLY A 14 -10.23 29.01 -13.27
N GLN A 15 -11.13 29.98 -13.38
CA GLN A 15 -10.98 31.11 -14.31
C GLN A 15 -9.79 32.01 -13.93
N HIS A 16 -9.57 32.24 -12.63
CA HIS A 16 -8.40 32.98 -12.15
C HIS A 16 -7.10 32.25 -12.44
N LEU A 17 -7.04 30.94 -12.21
CA LEU A 17 -5.88 30.11 -12.54
C LEU A 17 -5.54 30.19 -14.03
N LEU A 18 -6.54 30.04 -14.92
CA LEU A 18 -6.34 30.13 -16.38
C LEU A 18 -5.80 31.51 -16.81
N THR A 19 -6.29 32.58 -16.19
CA THR A 19 -5.81 33.94 -16.47
C THR A 19 -4.35 34.11 -16.07
N ALA A 20 -3.96 33.61 -14.89
CA ALA A 20 -2.57 33.66 -14.42
C ALA A 20 -1.63 32.82 -15.31
N VAL A 21 -2.05 31.60 -15.69
CA VAL A 21 -1.31 30.74 -16.63
C VAL A 21 -1.08 31.45 -17.96
N ARG A 22 -2.11 32.07 -18.56
CA ARG A 22 -2.00 32.80 -19.84
C ARG A 22 -1.06 34.01 -19.77
N ARG A 23 -0.84 34.57 -18.58
CA ARG A 23 0.09 35.68 -18.34
C ARG A 23 1.53 35.25 -18.11
N GLY A 24 1.83 33.94 -18.14
CA GLY A 24 3.19 33.45 -17.94
C GLY A 24 3.55 33.18 -16.47
N ASP A 25 2.58 33.14 -15.55
CA ASP A 25 2.87 32.86 -14.14
C ASP A 25 3.32 31.40 -13.96
N SER A 26 4.61 31.22 -13.66
CA SER A 26 5.22 29.89 -13.46
C SER A 26 4.60 29.09 -12.30
N ALA A 27 4.11 29.75 -11.25
CA ALA A 27 3.46 29.07 -10.13
C ALA A 27 2.07 28.57 -10.55
N ALA A 28 1.31 29.41 -11.27
CA ALA A 28 0.02 29.02 -11.83
C ALA A 28 0.16 27.88 -12.86
N MET A 29 1.19 27.92 -13.71
CA MET A 29 1.50 26.85 -14.65
C MET A 29 1.80 25.54 -13.95
N LYS A 30 2.61 25.57 -12.87
CA LYS A 30 2.88 24.38 -12.06
C LYS A 30 1.60 23.77 -11.48
N ILE A 31 0.74 24.60 -10.88
CA ILE A 31 -0.55 24.14 -10.33
C ILE A 31 -1.42 23.50 -11.42
N ALA A 32 -1.51 24.12 -12.60
CA ALA A 32 -2.27 23.58 -13.72
C ALA A 32 -1.68 22.25 -14.23
N LEU A 33 -0.35 22.16 -14.35
CA LEU A 33 0.35 20.93 -14.77
C LEU A 33 0.19 19.80 -13.74
N ASP A 34 0.34 20.08 -12.44
CA ASP A 34 0.13 19.10 -11.37
C ASP A 34 -1.32 18.57 -11.36
N ARG A 35 -2.29 19.36 -11.85
CA ARG A 35 -3.70 18.93 -11.96
C ARG A 35 -4.01 18.16 -13.25
N LEU A 36 -3.41 18.55 -14.38
CA LEU A 36 -3.59 17.92 -15.70
C LEU A 36 -2.80 16.62 -15.84
N PHE A 37 -1.57 16.61 -15.32
CA PHE A 37 -0.64 15.48 -15.31
C PHE A 37 -0.21 15.16 -13.87
N PRO A 38 -1.16 14.79 -13.00
CA PRO A 38 -0.83 14.47 -11.63
C PRO A 38 0.14 13.29 -11.60
N VAL A 39 1.17 13.38 -10.74
CA VAL A 39 1.92 12.20 -10.31
C VAL A 39 0.89 11.23 -9.75
N ARG A 40 0.74 10.07 -10.40
CA ARG A 40 -0.30 9.09 -10.08
C ARG A 40 0.03 8.36 -8.78
N ARG A 41 -0.07 9.06 -7.66
CA ARG A 41 0.07 8.48 -6.33
C ARG A 41 -1.14 7.57 -6.08
N GLY A 42 -0.90 6.27 -6.02
CA GLY A 42 -1.95 5.27 -5.78
C GLY A 42 -2.75 4.84 -7.02
N ALA A 43 -2.19 4.97 -8.23
CA ALA A 43 -2.78 4.26 -9.36
C ALA A 43 -2.73 2.74 -9.13
N PRO A 44 -3.70 1.97 -9.66
CA PRO A 44 -3.65 0.51 -9.60
C PRO A 44 -2.34 0.00 -10.20
N VAL A 45 -1.62 -0.80 -9.43
CA VAL A 45 -0.42 -1.51 -9.89
C VAL A 45 -0.83 -2.82 -10.53
N MET A 46 -0.38 -3.04 -11.76
CA MET A 46 -0.57 -4.29 -12.49
C MET A 46 0.80 -4.96 -12.67
N ILE A 47 1.02 -6.06 -11.96
CA ILE A 47 2.19 -6.92 -12.20
C ILE A 47 1.70 -8.13 -13.01
N PRO A 48 2.10 -8.27 -14.28
CA PRO A 48 1.76 -9.44 -15.08
C PRO A 48 2.20 -10.72 -14.38
N ASP A 49 1.37 -11.76 -14.45
CA ASP A 49 1.66 -13.09 -13.91
C ASP A 49 2.09 -13.11 -12.43
N PHE A 50 1.59 -12.15 -11.63
CA PHE A 50 1.89 -12.10 -10.19
C PHE A 50 1.47 -13.40 -9.50
N PRO A 51 2.37 -14.06 -8.74
CA PRO A 51 2.08 -15.36 -8.16
C PRO A 51 0.96 -15.27 -7.13
N ARG A 52 0.09 -16.28 -7.09
CA ARG A 52 -0.87 -16.43 -6.00
C ARG A 52 -0.12 -16.77 -4.70
N ILE A 53 -0.53 -16.12 -3.62
CA ILE A 53 0.03 -16.33 -2.28
C ILE A 53 -1.01 -17.09 -1.47
N ASN A 54 -0.72 -18.35 -1.16
CA ASN A 54 -1.58 -19.18 -0.31
C ASN A 54 -0.90 -19.48 1.04
N SER A 55 0.44 -19.48 1.08
CA SER A 55 1.22 -19.63 2.30
C SER A 55 2.43 -18.68 2.32
N VAL A 56 3.13 -18.66 3.46
CA VAL A 56 4.37 -17.89 3.63
C VAL A 56 5.47 -18.35 2.67
N ASP A 57 5.46 -19.62 2.25
CA ASP A 57 6.43 -20.17 1.30
C ASP A 57 6.33 -19.55 -0.10
N ASP A 58 5.21 -18.92 -0.43
CA ASP A 58 5.00 -18.24 -1.70
C ASP A 58 5.59 -16.82 -1.71
N VAL A 59 5.86 -16.23 -0.54
CA VAL A 59 6.31 -14.84 -0.39
C VAL A 59 7.64 -14.55 -1.09
N PRO A 60 8.67 -15.43 -1.06
CA PRO A 60 9.88 -15.22 -1.84
C PRO A 60 9.64 -15.12 -3.35
N LYS A 61 8.70 -15.90 -3.90
CA LYS A 61 8.33 -15.83 -5.33
C LYS A 61 7.63 -14.52 -5.65
N ALA A 62 6.74 -14.06 -4.77
CA ALA A 62 6.09 -12.76 -4.90
C ALA A 62 7.12 -11.61 -4.88
N HIS A 63 8.08 -11.65 -3.97
CA HIS A 63 9.18 -10.66 -3.96
C HIS A 63 10.01 -10.69 -5.23
N ALA A 64 10.35 -11.88 -5.75
CA ALA A 64 11.09 -11.99 -7.01
C ALA A 64 10.33 -11.35 -8.18
N ALA A 65 9.02 -11.54 -8.27
CA ALA A 65 8.18 -10.91 -9.29
C ALA A 65 8.17 -9.37 -9.17
N ILE A 66 8.11 -8.84 -7.94
CA ILE A 66 8.18 -7.38 -7.69
C ILE A 66 9.54 -6.84 -8.12
N ILE A 67 10.63 -7.50 -7.75
CA ILE A 67 11.99 -7.08 -8.12
C ILE A 67 12.17 -7.05 -9.64
N ALA A 68 11.67 -8.07 -10.34
CA ALA A 68 11.69 -8.11 -11.80
C ALA A 68 10.90 -6.92 -12.41
N ALA A 69 9.68 -6.65 -11.93
CA ALA A 69 8.88 -5.53 -12.40
C ALA A 69 9.55 -4.16 -12.18
N VAL A 70 10.35 -4.01 -11.12
CA VAL A 70 11.16 -2.81 -10.89
C VAL A 70 12.33 -2.73 -11.87
N ALA A 71 13.04 -3.85 -12.07
CA ALA A 71 14.17 -3.91 -13.00
C ALA A 71 13.74 -3.60 -14.45
N ASP A 72 12.53 -4.02 -14.83
CA ASP A 72 11.94 -3.77 -16.15
C ASP A 72 11.33 -2.36 -16.28
N GLY A 73 11.32 -1.57 -15.21
CA GLY A 73 10.76 -0.22 -15.18
C GLY A 73 9.23 -0.16 -15.23
N VAL A 74 8.54 -1.29 -15.00
CA VAL A 74 7.08 -1.37 -14.88
C VAL A 74 6.63 -0.75 -13.56
N LEU A 75 7.43 -0.91 -12.50
CA LEU A 75 7.20 -0.28 -11.20
C LEU A 75 8.31 0.69 -10.82
N SER A 76 7.92 1.84 -10.28
CA SER A 76 8.85 2.73 -9.61
C SER A 76 9.19 2.21 -8.20
N PRO A 77 10.37 2.57 -7.66
CA PRO A 77 10.73 2.25 -6.28
C PRO A 77 9.71 2.75 -5.24
N ASP A 78 9.05 3.89 -5.51
CA ASP A 78 8.04 4.46 -4.62
C ASP A 78 6.74 3.63 -4.60
N GLU A 79 6.39 2.98 -5.71
CA GLU A 79 5.21 2.09 -5.81
C GLU A 79 5.44 0.72 -5.14
N VAL A 80 6.71 0.30 -5.01
CA VAL A 80 7.07 -1.00 -4.41
C VAL A 80 6.83 -1.03 -2.92
N LYS A 81 7.17 0.06 -2.22
CA LYS A 81 7.08 0.13 -0.77
C LYS A 81 5.73 -0.35 -0.21
N PRO A 82 4.58 0.19 -0.65
CA PRO A 82 3.29 -0.25 -0.13
C PRO A 82 3.00 -1.74 -0.43
N ILE A 83 3.50 -2.29 -1.54
CA ILE A 83 3.30 -3.70 -1.90
C ILE A 83 4.13 -4.61 -0.99
N SER A 84 5.40 -4.27 -0.76
CA SER A 84 6.27 -4.98 0.17
C SER A 84 5.72 -4.95 1.60
N ASP A 85 5.15 -3.82 2.03
CA ASP A 85 4.51 -3.70 3.35
C ASP A 85 3.31 -4.66 3.47
N LEU A 86 2.53 -4.89 2.40
CA LEU A 86 1.44 -5.87 2.40
C LEU A 86 1.95 -7.31 2.55
N LEU A 87 3.02 -7.68 1.85
CA LEU A 87 3.64 -9.01 1.97
C LEU A 87 4.18 -9.26 3.37
N GLN A 88 4.88 -8.26 3.93
CA GLN A 88 5.42 -8.38 5.29
C GLN A 88 4.31 -8.55 6.33
N ASN A 89 3.20 -7.80 6.18
CA ASN A 89 2.06 -7.93 7.08
C ASN A 89 1.41 -9.32 6.99
N PHE A 90 1.36 -9.92 5.80
CA PHE A 90 0.89 -11.30 5.64
C PHE A 90 1.78 -12.29 6.39
N VAL A 91 3.11 -12.20 6.23
CA VAL A 91 4.06 -13.06 6.97
C VAL A 91 3.89 -12.91 8.47
N ASN A 92 3.87 -11.67 8.96
CA ASN A 92 3.71 -11.39 10.39
C ASN A 92 2.40 -11.96 10.95
N ALA A 93 1.31 -11.90 10.18
CA ALA A 93 0.02 -12.45 10.59
C ALA A 93 0.06 -13.98 10.72
N VAL A 94 0.70 -14.67 9.78
CA VAL A 94 0.87 -16.13 9.84
C VAL A 94 1.78 -16.53 11.00
N ASP A 95 2.94 -15.88 11.15
CA ASP A 95 3.87 -16.14 12.25
C ASP A 95 3.19 -15.94 13.61
N THR A 96 2.36 -14.89 13.74
CA THR A 96 1.61 -14.62 14.97
C THR A 96 0.63 -15.76 15.29
N LEU A 97 -0.04 -16.32 14.28
CA LEU A 97 -0.93 -17.46 14.45
C LEU A 97 -0.16 -18.72 14.86
N GLU A 98 0.96 -19.02 14.20
CA GLU A 98 1.79 -20.19 14.53
C GLU A 98 2.38 -20.11 15.94
N LEU A 99 2.88 -18.93 16.33
CA LEU A 99 3.39 -18.70 17.68
C LEU A 99 2.30 -18.87 18.74
N LYS A 100 1.08 -18.39 18.46
CA LYS A 100 -0.07 -18.61 19.35
C LYS A 100 -0.38 -20.10 19.50
N THR A 101 -0.46 -20.84 18.41
CA THR A 101 -0.73 -22.29 18.45
C THR A 101 0.32 -23.03 19.29
N ARG A 102 1.60 -22.74 19.09
CA ARG A 102 2.69 -23.36 19.86
C ARG A 102 2.66 -22.98 21.33
N LEU A 103 2.28 -21.74 21.65
CA LEU A 103 2.11 -21.30 23.04
C LEU A 103 0.98 -22.06 23.73
N ASP A 104 -0.17 -22.18 23.07
CA ASP A 104 -1.33 -22.92 23.60
C ASP A 104 -0.97 -24.39 23.88
N GLU A 105 -0.21 -25.04 22.98
CA GLU A 105 0.29 -26.41 23.16
C GLU A 105 1.22 -26.55 24.39
N ILE A 106 2.17 -25.62 24.54
CA ILE A 106 3.10 -25.61 25.68
C ILE A 106 2.34 -25.39 26.98
N GLU A 107 1.41 -24.44 27.01
CA GLU A 107 0.58 -24.17 28.20
C GLU A 107 -0.25 -25.39 28.60
N HIS A 108 -0.79 -26.13 27.62
CA HIS A 108 -1.50 -27.38 27.86
C HIS A 108 -0.58 -28.45 28.48
N GLN A 109 0.61 -28.67 27.90
CA GLN A 109 1.58 -29.65 28.42
C GLN A 109 2.05 -29.32 29.85
N ILE A 110 2.25 -28.03 30.16
CA ILE A 110 2.59 -27.56 31.51
C ILE A 110 1.45 -27.85 32.47
N ALA A 111 0.19 -27.62 32.05
CA ALA A 111 -0.98 -27.90 32.88
C ALA A 111 -1.11 -29.40 33.19
N GLU A 112 -0.87 -30.28 32.21
CA GLU A 112 -0.89 -31.73 32.39
C GLU A 112 0.24 -32.25 33.29
N SER A 113 1.44 -31.68 33.16
CA SER A 113 2.60 -32.05 33.98
C SER A 113 2.40 -31.67 35.45
N LYS A 114 1.82 -30.48 35.73
CA LYS A 114 1.47 -30.07 37.10
C LYS A 114 0.43 -30.99 37.75
N ARG A 115 -0.52 -31.51 36.97
CA ARG A 115 -1.53 -32.48 37.45
C ARG A 115 -0.91 -33.83 37.82
N HIS A 116 0.13 -34.27 37.11
CA HIS A 116 0.81 -35.55 37.40
C HIS A 116 1.82 -35.47 38.56
N GLY A 117 2.43 -34.30 38.81
CA GLY A 117 3.39 -34.12 39.91
C GLY A 117 2.79 -33.87 41.31
N THR A 118 1.47 -33.82 41.44
CA THR A 118 0.76 -33.56 42.72
C THR A 118 0.12 -34.85 43.31
N ARG A 119 0.55 -36.03 42.86
CA ARG A 119 0.18 -37.34 43.41
C ARG A 119 1.41 -38.03 43.97
#